data_AF-A0A921LEE6-F1
#
_entry.id   AF-A0A921LEE6-F1
#
_cell.length_a   1.000
_cell.length_b   1.000
_cell.length_c   1.000
_cell.angle_alpha   90.00
_cell.angle_beta   90.00
_cell.angle_gamma   90.00
#
_symmetry.space_group_name_H-M   'P 1'
#
loop_
_entity.id
_entity.type
_entity.pdbx_description
1 polymer ?
#
loop_
_entity_poly.entity_id
_entity_poly.type
_entity_poly.pdbx_seq_one_letter_code
_entity_poly.pdbx_strand_id
1 'polypeptide(L)'
;GDDEIVSKATKKMIQGEQIITTWAPALLKMSLDELLWKDSDDITIKKLWEYLCTYCYLPRLASYSVLEDAIAKGVHSTEFFGIAAGYTGERYLNLKLNETVFSINQSDLLVKPSIAMKQIMEERKPDAVGGSSMPDSSGDFSEAGGFGGGQEYPQSGSTSAQTGGSDAAAPKNTRFFMSAKLDNTRVNKNVNDYLTEVIQHLMAVDGADVELTLDVSVNAPEGIPSTTVRTVSENCRTLKIQNFGFEDN
;
A
#
# COMPACT_ATOMS: atom_id res chain seq x y z
N GLY A 1 -9.49 41.49 3.14
CA GLY A 1 -8.56 42.39 3.86
C GLY A 1 -7.40 41.61 4.41
N ASP A 2 -7.67 40.56 5.17
CA ASP A 2 -6.64 39.81 5.91
C ASP A 2 -5.85 38.78 5.09
N ASP A 3 -6.48 38.15 4.08
CA ASP A 3 -5.81 37.18 3.17
C ASP A 3 -4.61 37.78 2.43
N GLU A 4 -4.66 39.08 2.12
CA GLU A 4 -3.60 39.77 1.40
C GLU A 4 -2.38 40.05 2.30
N ILE A 5 -2.61 40.20 3.62
CA ILE A 5 -1.58 40.46 4.62
C ILE A 5 -0.85 39.16 4.94
N VAL A 6 -1.59 38.06 5.11
CA VAL A 6 -1.01 36.72 5.33
C VAL A 6 -0.21 36.29 4.09
N SER A 7 -0.74 36.49 2.88
CA SER A 7 -0.02 36.15 1.64
C SER A 7 1.27 36.97 1.45
N LYS A 8 1.25 38.28 1.76
CA LYS A 8 2.44 39.14 1.70
C LYS A 8 3.47 38.81 2.78
N ALA A 9 3.02 38.47 4.00
CA ALA A 9 3.89 38.02 5.08
C ALA A 9 4.57 36.69 4.72
N THR A 10 3.80 35.71 4.23
CA THR A 10 4.33 34.42 3.75
C THR A 10 5.33 34.61 2.62
N LYS A 11 5.04 35.43 1.60
CA LYS A 11 5.99 35.74 0.52
C LYS A 11 7.27 36.39 1.03
N LYS A 12 7.18 37.34 1.95
CA LYS A 12 8.35 38.05 2.50
C LYS A 12 9.20 37.14 3.41
N MET A 13 8.57 36.18 4.07
CA MET A 13 9.22 35.21 4.96
C MET A 13 9.84 34.04 4.15
N ILE A 14 9.25 33.67 3.01
CA ILE A 14 9.87 32.79 1.99
C ILE A 14 11.09 33.49 1.36
N GLN A 15 10.98 34.78 1.05
CA GLN A 15 12.04 35.58 0.43
C GLN A 15 13.21 35.89 1.37
N GLY A 16 13.06 35.65 2.69
CA GLY A 16 14.09 35.81 3.70
C GLY A 16 14.89 34.55 4.04
N GLU A 17 14.78 33.48 3.24
CA GLU A 17 15.45 32.17 3.45
C GLU A 17 15.14 31.46 4.79
N GLN A 18 14.10 31.87 5.52
CA GLN A 18 13.75 31.29 6.84
C GLN A 18 12.66 30.21 6.79
N ILE A 19 12.24 29.79 5.60
CA ILE A 19 11.16 28.82 5.43
C ILE A 19 11.62 27.69 4.50
N ILE A 20 11.54 26.47 5.00
CA ILE A 20 11.91 25.26 4.27
C ILE A 20 10.74 24.84 3.36
N THR A 21 10.92 24.97 2.05
CA THR A 21 9.95 24.56 1.03
C THR A 21 10.12 23.10 0.58
N THR A 22 11.28 22.50 0.87
CA THR A 22 11.59 21.10 0.58
C THR A 22 12.48 20.59 1.68
N TRP A 23 12.09 19.52 2.35
CA TRP A 23 12.82 19.00 3.50
C TRP A 23 13.27 17.57 3.26
N ALA A 24 14.56 17.30 3.54
CA ALA A 24 15.12 15.97 3.35
C ALA A 24 14.77 15.05 4.53
N PRO A 25 14.45 13.75 4.29
CA PRO A 25 14.16 12.80 5.36
C PRO A 25 15.27 12.69 6.42
N ALA A 26 16.53 12.83 5.99
CA ALA A 26 17.68 12.82 6.89
C ALA A 26 17.66 13.98 7.91
N LEU A 27 17.23 15.18 7.48
CA LEU A 27 17.13 16.35 8.37
C LEU A 27 15.95 16.22 9.34
N LEU A 28 14.84 15.63 8.88
CA LEU A 28 13.72 15.27 9.74
C LEU A 28 14.17 14.26 10.80
N LYS A 29 14.86 13.18 10.40
CA LYS A 29 15.42 12.19 11.32
C LYS A 29 16.34 12.83 12.37
N MET A 30 17.26 13.70 11.94
CA MET A 30 18.17 14.39 12.84
C MET A 30 17.41 15.23 13.89
N SER A 31 16.41 15.99 13.44
CA SER A 31 15.57 16.80 14.34
C SER A 31 14.79 15.94 15.34
N LEU A 32 14.30 14.79 14.87
CA LEU A 32 13.59 13.83 15.70
C LEU A 32 14.50 13.25 16.80
N ASP A 33 15.68 12.75 16.40
CA ASP A 33 16.68 12.15 17.30
C ASP A 33 17.25 13.14 18.32
N GLU A 34 17.45 14.39 17.91
CA GLU A 34 18.07 15.39 18.77
C GLU A 34 17.10 15.96 19.81
N LEU A 35 15.81 16.11 19.50
CA LEU A 35 14.92 16.95 20.32
C LEU A 35 13.51 16.39 20.53
N LEU A 36 12.95 15.57 19.64
CA LEU A 36 11.50 15.34 19.60
C LEU A 36 11.05 14.00 20.20
N TRP A 37 11.91 12.98 20.19
CA TRP A 37 11.59 11.64 20.71
C TRP A 37 12.72 11.01 21.52
N LYS A 38 13.45 11.81 22.31
CA LYS A 38 14.51 11.30 23.19
C LYS A 38 13.99 10.31 24.22
N ASP A 39 12.86 10.63 24.84
CA ASP A 39 12.22 9.85 25.89
C ASP A 39 11.04 8.99 25.37
N SER A 40 10.89 8.87 24.05
CA SER A 40 9.75 8.16 23.44
C SER A 40 10.20 7.42 22.19
N ASP A 41 9.56 6.30 21.91
CA ASP A 41 9.91 5.43 20.79
C ASP A 41 9.17 5.78 19.49
N ASP A 42 8.15 6.60 19.63
CA ASP A 42 7.34 7.13 18.57
C ASP A 42 6.87 8.57 18.85
N ILE A 43 6.39 9.23 17.81
CA ILE A 43 5.73 10.52 17.90
C ILE A 43 4.57 10.59 16.91
N THR A 44 3.42 11.11 17.34
CA THR A 44 2.30 11.37 16.45
C THR A 44 2.60 12.50 15.48
N ILE A 45 2.23 12.38 14.21
CA ILE A 45 2.50 13.39 13.18
C ILE A 45 1.86 14.74 13.53
N LYS A 46 0.65 14.72 14.12
CA LYS A 46 0.01 15.93 14.67
C LYS A 46 0.91 16.65 15.68
N LYS A 47 1.44 15.90 16.66
CA LYS A 47 2.30 16.44 17.73
C LYS A 47 3.62 16.96 17.17
N LEU A 48 4.20 16.24 16.21
CA LEU A 48 5.38 16.68 15.47
C LEU A 48 5.14 18.03 14.78
N TRP A 49 4.03 18.17 14.05
CA TRP A 49 3.68 19.42 13.38
C TRP A 49 3.45 20.57 14.38
N GLU A 50 2.74 20.30 15.48
CA GLU A 50 2.55 21.27 16.57
C GLU A 50 3.90 21.75 17.14
N TYR A 51 4.85 20.84 17.35
CA TYR A 51 6.18 21.19 17.83
C TYR A 51 6.95 22.05 16.84
N LEU A 52 6.98 21.68 15.56
CA LEU A 52 7.61 22.47 14.49
C LEU A 52 7.03 23.89 14.40
N CYS A 53 5.72 24.06 14.69
CA CYS A 53 5.06 25.36 14.69
C CYS A 53 5.24 26.17 15.98
N THR A 54 5.48 25.50 17.12
CA THR A 54 5.50 26.13 18.45
C THR A 54 6.90 26.56 18.87
N TYR A 55 7.91 25.72 18.63
CA TYR A 55 9.26 25.95 19.15
C TYR A 55 10.13 26.67 18.13
N CYS A 56 10.56 27.89 18.47
CA CYS A 56 11.36 28.75 17.59
C CYS A 56 12.76 28.22 17.24
N TYR A 57 13.24 27.19 17.96
CA TYR A 57 14.52 26.54 17.68
C TYR A 57 14.41 25.35 16.72
N LEU A 58 13.19 24.96 16.32
CA LEU A 58 12.98 23.92 15.32
C LEU A 58 12.88 24.50 13.89
N PRO A 59 13.17 23.68 12.85
CA PRO A 59 13.06 24.12 11.47
C PRO A 59 11.64 24.55 11.09
N ARG A 60 11.49 25.73 10.49
CA ARG A 60 10.20 26.25 10.03
C ARG A 60 9.89 25.76 8.61
N LEU A 61 8.84 24.95 8.47
CA LEU A 61 8.38 24.44 7.18
C LEU A 61 7.39 25.41 6.52
N ALA A 62 7.37 25.44 5.19
CA ALA A 62 6.48 26.30 4.41
C ALA A 62 5.01 25.91 4.55
N SER A 63 4.74 24.61 4.63
CA SER A 63 3.41 24.06 4.74
C SER A 63 3.47 22.65 5.32
N TYR A 64 2.31 22.15 5.76
CA TYR A 64 2.16 20.76 6.22
C TYR A 64 2.56 19.76 5.14
N SER A 65 2.29 20.05 3.87
CA SER A 65 2.66 19.17 2.74
C SER A 65 4.16 18.95 2.59
N VAL A 66 5.00 19.89 3.06
CA VAL A 66 6.46 19.70 3.09
C VAL A 66 6.85 18.62 4.11
N LEU A 67 6.13 18.56 5.23
CA LEU A 67 6.32 17.49 6.22
C LEU A 67 5.85 16.15 5.67
N GLU A 68 4.68 16.10 5.04
CA GLU A 68 4.14 14.88 4.43
C GLU A 68 5.08 14.30 3.37
N ASP A 69 5.60 15.15 2.48
CA ASP A 69 6.55 14.74 1.44
C ASP A 69 7.87 14.20 2.04
N ALA A 70 8.39 14.85 3.09
CA ALA A 70 9.58 14.40 3.80
C ALA A 70 9.35 13.04 4.49
N ILE A 71 8.17 12.83 5.07
CA ILE A 71 7.80 11.55 5.69
C ILE A 71 7.65 10.46 4.61
N ALA A 72 6.91 10.73 3.53
CA ALA A 72 6.68 9.78 2.44
C ALA A 72 8.00 9.30 1.82
N LYS A 73 8.95 10.22 1.59
CA LYS A 73 10.30 9.89 1.11
C LYS A 73 11.13 9.13 2.15
N GLY A 74 10.93 9.41 3.44
CA GLY A 74 11.66 8.76 4.53
C GLY A 74 11.25 7.31 4.75
N VAL A 75 9.95 7.02 4.71
CA VAL A 75 9.42 5.65 4.94
C VAL A 75 9.87 4.67 3.86
N HIS A 76 10.19 5.15 2.66
CA HIS A 76 10.71 4.30 1.59
C HIS A 76 12.11 3.73 1.89
N SER A 77 12.84 4.26 2.87
CA SER A 77 14.14 3.71 3.31
C SER A 77 14.05 3.13 4.72
N THR A 78 14.86 2.11 4.99
CA THR A 78 15.02 1.53 6.34
C THR A 78 15.83 2.43 7.29
N GLU A 79 16.51 3.46 6.77
CA GLU A 79 17.48 4.25 7.54
C GLU A 79 16.86 5.39 8.36
N PHE A 80 15.65 5.85 7.98
CA PHE A 80 15.06 7.05 8.57
C PHE A 80 14.10 6.74 9.70
N PHE A 81 12.90 6.25 9.39
CA PHE A 81 11.84 5.98 10.36
C PHE A 81 10.75 5.14 9.71
N GLY A 82 10.00 4.41 10.55
CA GLY A 82 8.78 3.73 10.13
C GLY A 82 7.55 4.61 10.36
N ILE A 83 6.43 4.25 9.73
CA ILE A 83 5.12 4.85 10.01
C ILE A 83 4.14 3.77 10.44
N ALA A 84 3.33 4.06 11.44
CA ALA A 84 2.28 3.17 11.94
C ALA A 84 0.95 3.91 12.08
N ALA A 85 -0.16 3.21 11.87
CA ALA A 85 -1.50 3.79 12.01
C ALA A 85 -1.92 3.95 13.49
N GLY A 86 -1.22 3.28 14.42
CA GLY A 86 -1.52 3.32 15.83
C GLY A 86 -0.62 2.39 16.65
N TYR A 87 -0.75 2.44 17.97
CA TYR A 87 0.01 1.62 18.91
C TYR A 87 -0.93 1.04 19.97
N THR A 88 -0.84 -0.27 20.20
CA THR A 88 -1.71 -0.97 21.17
C THR A 88 -1.12 -1.05 22.58
N GLY A 89 0.09 -0.51 22.81
CA GLY A 89 0.85 -0.70 24.05
C GLY A 89 1.85 -1.87 23.97
N GLU A 90 1.66 -2.79 23.02
CA GLU A 90 2.55 -3.92 22.79
C GLU A 90 3.09 -3.94 21.35
N ARG A 91 2.27 -3.51 20.38
CA ARG A 91 2.58 -3.60 18.95
C ARG A 91 2.13 -2.36 18.18
N TYR A 92 2.90 -1.96 17.18
CA TYR A 92 2.51 -0.94 16.21
C TYR A 92 1.61 -1.53 15.12
N LEU A 93 0.46 -0.90 14.90
CA LEU A 93 -0.55 -1.31 13.94
C LEU A 93 -0.22 -0.79 12.54
N ASN A 94 -0.31 -1.67 11.54
CA ASN A 94 0.02 -1.33 10.14
C ASN A 94 1.37 -0.61 10.02
N LEU A 95 2.38 -1.12 10.74
CA LEU A 95 3.72 -0.58 10.71
C LEU A 95 4.34 -0.82 9.33
N LYS A 96 4.82 0.25 8.70
CA LYS A 96 5.47 0.24 7.39
C LYS A 96 6.87 0.79 7.52
N LEU A 97 7.84 0.11 6.92
CA LEU A 97 9.24 0.52 6.82
C LEU A 97 9.79 -0.04 5.50
N ASN A 98 10.48 0.78 4.72
CA ASN A 98 10.92 0.45 3.36
C ASN A 98 9.74 0.17 2.40
N GLU A 99 8.68 0.96 2.53
CA GLU A 99 7.48 0.88 1.70
C GLU A 99 7.09 2.27 1.18
N THR A 100 6.43 2.32 0.02
CA THR A 100 5.91 3.58 -0.52
C THR A 100 4.57 3.91 0.13
N VAL A 101 4.46 5.11 0.70
CA VAL A 101 3.24 5.59 1.37
C VAL A 101 2.68 6.80 0.62
N PHE A 102 1.42 6.70 0.19
CA PHE A 102 0.75 7.74 -0.60
C PHE A 102 -0.22 8.61 0.21
N SER A 103 -0.54 8.23 1.44
CA SER A 103 -1.43 8.96 2.33
C SER A 103 -0.93 8.87 3.75
N ILE A 104 -0.84 10.03 4.40
CA ILE A 104 -0.31 10.22 5.75
C ILE A 104 -1.38 10.95 6.56
N ASN A 105 -1.80 10.35 7.66
CA ASN A 105 -2.80 10.94 8.55
C ASN A 105 -2.11 11.61 9.74
N GLN A 106 -2.74 12.66 10.27
CA GLN A 106 -2.25 13.33 11.48
C GLN A 106 -2.21 12.41 12.71
N SER A 107 -3.05 11.37 12.74
CA SER A 107 -3.08 10.35 13.79
C SER A 107 -1.97 9.31 13.69
N ASP A 108 -1.27 9.24 12.55
CA ASP A 108 -0.22 8.25 12.36
C ASP A 108 0.98 8.56 13.26
N LEU A 109 1.72 7.52 13.57
CA LEU A 109 2.89 7.53 14.44
C LEU A 109 4.13 7.33 13.60
N LEU A 110 5.11 8.22 13.75
CA LEU A 110 6.47 7.98 13.29
C LEU A 110 7.18 7.17 14.37
N VAL A 111 7.76 6.05 13.98
CA VAL A 111 8.42 5.08 14.86
C VAL A 111 9.90 5.05 14.56
N LYS A 112 10.74 4.97 15.60
CA LYS A 112 12.20 4.82 15.43
C LYS A 112 12.52 3.62 14.53
N PRO A 113 13.50 3.75 13.61
CA PRO A 113 13.80 2.71 12.64
C PRO A 113 14.23 1.38 13.29
N SER A 114 14.95 1.44 14.42
CA SER A 114 15.36 0.25 15.17
C SER A 114 14.19 -0.56 15.73
N ILE A 115 13.14 0.13 16.19
CA ILE A 115 11.95 -0.49 16.78
C ILE A 115 11.04 -1.02 15.69
N ALA A 116 10.85 -0.23 14.63
CA ALA A 116 10.11 -0.65 13.46
C ALA A 116 10.73 -1.93 12.86
N MET A 117 12.05 -1.94 12.68
CA MET A 117 12.78 -3.09 12.15
C MET A 117 12.68 -4.31 13.08
N LYS A 118 12.79 -4.13 14.40
CA LYS A 118 12.65 -5.22 15.37
C LYS A 118 11.29 -5.90 15.26
N GLN A 119 10.21 -5.12 15.21
CA GLN A 119 8.86 -5.67 15.08
C GLN A 119 8.66 -6.39 13.75
N ILE A 120 9.04 -5.78 12.63
CA ILE A 120 8.92 -6.39 11.29
C ILE A 120 9.74 -7.68 11.20
N MET A 121 10.94 -7.73 11.80
CA MET A 121 11.78 -8.92 11.80
C MET A 121 11.22 -10.05 12.68
N GLU A 122 10.60 -9.70 13.82
CA GLU A 122 9.94 -10.67 14.70
C GLU A 122 8.69 -11.26 14.04
N GLU A 123 7.90 -10.44 13.35
CA GLU A 123 6.73 -10.89 12.59
C GLU A 123 7.09 -11.69 11.33
N ARG A 124 8.29 -11.46 10.77
CA ARG A 124 8.80 -12.20 9.61
C ARG A 124 9.44 -13.54 10.00
N LYS A 125 9.79 -13.75 11.27
CA LYS A 125 10.12 -15.10 11.75
C LYS A 125 8.80 -15.87 11.85
N PRO A 126 8.64 -16.97 11.11
CA PRO A 126 7.39 -17.72 11.17
C PRO A 126 7.18 -18.25 12.59
N ASP A 127 5.97 -18.09 13.11
CA ASP A 127 5.42 -18.96 14.15
C ASP A 127 5.45 -20.41 13.64
N ALA A 128 6.59 -21.07 13.84
CA ALA A 128 6.57 -22.49 14.11
C ALA A 128 6.07 -22.65 15.55
N VAL A 129 4.76 -22.85 15.72
CA VAL A 129 4.10 -23.79 16.66
C VAL A 129 2.65 -23.34 16.95
N GLY A 130 1.72 -24.25 16.63
CA GLY A 130 0.30 -24.24 17.01
C GLY A 130 -0.56 -24.63 15.82
N GLY A 131 -0.79 -25.90 15.46
CA GLY A 131 -0.99 -27.09 16.28
C GLY A 131 -2.04 -27.93 15.55
N SER A 132 -1.61 -28.96 14.83
CA SER A 132 -2.48 -30.05 14.37
C SER A 132 -1.63 -31.31 14.38
N SER A 133 -1.91 -32.14 15.38
CA SER A 133 -1.26 -33.39 15.67
C SER A 133 -1.30 -34.34 14.48
N MET A 134 -0.12 -34.72 13.98
CA MET A 134 0.09 -36.02 13.35
C MET A 134 0.10 -37.08 14.46
N PRO A 135 -0.62 -38.21 14.32
CA PRO A 135 -0.18 -39.46 14.89
C PRO A 135 0.69 -40.20 13.86
N ASP A 136 1.89 -40.49 14.33
CA ASP A 136 2.86 -41.46 13.87
C ASP A 136 2.26 -42.80 13.44
N SER A 137 2.69 -43.32 12.28
CA SER A 137 2.83 -44.77 12.03
C SER A 137 3.59 -45.00 10.73
N SER A 138 4.91 -45.13 10.85
CA SER A 138 5.77 -45.82 9.90
C SER A 138 6.14 -47.22 10.44
N GLY A 139 5.98 -48.25 9.62
CA GLY A 139 6.43 -49.63 9.88
C GLY A 139 5.65 -50.59 8.98
N ASP A 140 6.08 -50.78 7.74
CA ASP A 140 6.93 -51.91 7.32
C ASP A 140 6.24 -53.27 7.55
N PHE A 141 5.77 -53.87 6.44
CA PHE A 141 5.36 -55.27 6.40
C PHE A 141 5.87 -55.90 5.11
N SER A 142 6.72 -56.89 5.31
CA SER A 142 7.30 -57.79 4.32
C SER A 142 6.33 -58.91 3.91
N GLU A 143 6.38 -59.20 2.60
CA GLU A 143 6.38 -60.53 1.94
C GLU A 143 5.09 -61.39 1.83
N ALA A 144 4.97 -61.94 0.61
CA ALA A 144 4.30 -63.17 0.15
C ALA A 144 2.81 -63.14 -0.25
N GLY A 145 2.58 -63.32 -1.57
CA GLY A 145 1.59 -64.29 -2.05
C GLY A 145 0.53 -63.83 -3.05
N GLY A 146 0.83 -63.95 -4.35
CA GLY A 146 0.02 -64.79 -5.25
C GLY A 146 -1.11 -64.19 -6.10
N PHE A 147 -0.86 -64.21 -7.43
CA PHE A 147 -1.78 -64.47 -8.57
C PHE A 147 -2.89 -63.42 -8.88
N GLY A 148 -3.13 -62.96 -10.11
CA GLY A 148 -2.67 -63.23 -11.49
C GLY A 148 -3.47 -62.25 -12.39
N GLY A 149 -3.21 -62.03 -13.68
CA GLY A 149 -2.26 -62.51 -14.66
C GLY A 149 -2.49 -61.73 -15.97
N GLY A 150 -1.68 -61.98 -16.99
CA GLY A 150 -1.96 -61.56 -18.37
C GLY A 150 -0.88 -60.69 -18.99
N GLN A 151 0.14 -61.34 -19.56
CA GLN A 151 1.09 -60.74 -20.49
C GLN A 151 0.41 -60.33 -21.81
N GLU A 152 1.00 -59.37 -22.51
CA GLU A 152 1.63 -59.60 -23.83
C GLU A 152 2.37 -58.35 -24.32
N TYR A 153 3.66 -58.50 -24.60
CA TYR A 153 4.40 -57.66 -25.53
C TYR A 153 4.60 -58.47 -26.81
N PRO A 154 4.52 -57.86 -27.99
CA PRO A 154 5.69 -57.96 -28.86
C PRO A 154 6.04 -56.67 -29.61
N GLN A 155 7.32 -56.28 -29.46
CA GLN A 155 8.33 -56.13 -30.51
C GLN A 155 8.09 -55.21 -31.73
N SER A 156 8.88 -54.13 -31.73
CA SER A 156 9.53 -53.41 -32.84
C SER A 156 9.25 -53.83 -34.29
N GLY A 157 8.80 -52.84 -35.08
CA GLY A 157 8.87 -52.84 -36.54
C GLY A 157 8.69 -51.41 -37.09
N SER A 158 9.77 -50.85 -37.62
CA SER A 158 9.85 -49.51 -38.22
C SER A 158 8.90 -49.32 -39.40
N THR A 159 8.10 -48.25 -39.41
CA THR A 159 7.62 -47.61 -40.65
C THR A 159 7.36 -46.13 -40.39
N SER A 160 8.08 -45.26 -41.09
CA SER A 160 7.84 -43.81 -41.09
C SER A 160 6.52 -43.49 -41.80
N ALA A 161 5.60 -42.83 -41.11
CA ALA A 161 4.58 -41.97 -41.71
C ALA A 161 4.18 -40.89 -40.70
N GLN A 162 4.39 -39.63 -41.10
CA GLN A 162 3.98 -38.43 -40.39
C GLN A 162 2.46 -38.40 -40.19
N THR A 163 2.01 -38.09 -38.98
CA THR A 163 0.97 -37.07 -38.74
C THR A 163 1.25 -36.43 -37.37
N GLY A 164 1.36 -35.10 -37.38
CA GLY A 164 1.91 -34.31 -36.28
C GLY A 164 1.13 -34.44 -34.98
N GLY A 165 1.83 -34.88 -33.93
CA GLY A 165 1.44 -34.57 -32.56
C GLY A 165 1.67 -33.08 -32.35
N SER A 166 0.60 -32.30 -32.52
CA SER A 166 0.51 -30.95 -32.01
C SER A 166 0.72 -31.01 -30.50
N ASP A 167 1.91 -30.60 -30.07
CA ASP A 167 2.20 -30.16 -28.72
C ASP A 167 1.15 -29.08 -28.39
N ALA A 168 0.16 -29.43 -27.58
CA ALA A 168 -0.92 -28.53 -27.22
C ALA A 168 -0.32 -27.45 -26.31
N ALA A 169 0.17 -26.38 -26.96
CA ALA A 169 0.74 -25.22 -26.30
C ALA A 169 -0.21 -24.75 -25.19
N ALA A 170 0.33 -24.62 -23.97
CA ALA A 170 -0.41 -24.15 -22.82
C ALA A 170 -1.15 -22.84 -23.16
N PRO A 171 -2.38 -22.65 -22.64
CA PRO A 171 -3.20 -21.49 -22.96
C PRO A 171 -2.46 -20.20 -22.58
N LYS A 172 -2.40 -19.25 -23.54
CA LYS A 172 -1.85 -17.91 -23.34
C LYS A 172 -2.94 -17.02 -22.77
N ASN A 173 -2.85 -16.67 -21.49
CA ASN A 173 -3.81 -15.80 -20.81
C ASN A 173 -3.54 -14.32 -21.18
N THR A 174 -4.11 -13.87 -22.31
CA THR A 174 -3.81 -12.54 -22.89
C THR A 174 -4.71 -11.41 -22.40
N ARG A 175 -5.75 -11.70 -21.61
CA ARG A 175 -6.67 -10.68 -21.08
C ARG A 175 -7.04 -11.00 -19.65
N PHE A 176 -6.94 -9.99 -18.79
CA PHE A 176 -7.42 -10.02 -17.41
C PHE A 176 -8.61 -9.05 -17.25
N PHE A 177 -9.58 -9.42 -16.42
CA PHE A 177 -10.66 -8.53 -15.99
C PHE A 177 -10.99 -8.83 -14.52
N MET A 178 -11.31 -7.79 -13.76
CA MET A 178 -11.70 -7.90 -12.36
C MET A 178 -12.82 -6.92 -12.06
N SER A 179 -13.83 -7.37 -11.32
CA SER A 179 -14.83 -6.51 -10.71
C SER A 179 -14.99 -6.96 -9.25
N ALA A 180 -14.82 -6.02 -8.33
CA ALA A 180 -14.92 -6.28 -6.90
C ALA A 180 -15.74 -5.18 -6.23
N LYS A 181 -16.61 -5.58 -5.31
CA LYS A 181 -17.40 -4.63 -4.51
C LYS A 181 -16.50 -4.02 -3.43
N LEU A 182 -16.33 -2.71 -3.47
CA LEU A 182 -15.60 -1.96 -2.45
C LEU A 182 -16.48 -1.78 -1.20
N ASP A 183 -15.90 -1.95 -0.01
CA ASP A 183 -16.55 -1.61 1.24
C ASP A 183 -16.50 -0.10 1.44
N ASN A 184 -17.65 0.55 1.49
CA ASN A 184 -17.78 2.01 1.65
C ASN A 184 -17.14 2.54 2.94
N THR A 185 -16.93 1.69 3.95
CA THR A 185 -16.27 2.07 5.21
C THR A 185 -14.75 2.04 5.12
N ARG A 186 -14.18 1.27 4.17
CA ARG A 186 -12.74 1.00 4.05
C ARG A 186 -12.24 1.04 2.60
N VAL A 187 -12.86 1.87 1.76
CA VAL A 187 -12.56 1.98 0.32
C VAL A 187 -11.07 2.12 0.05
N ASN A 188 -10.38 3.02 0.76
CA ASN A 188 -8.95 3.26 0.58
C ASN A 188 -8.09 2.03 0.87
N LYS A 189 -8.46 1.21 1.87
CA LYS A 189 -7.74 -0.03 2.17
C LYS A 189 -7.94 -1.02 1.03
N ASN A 190 -9.18 -1.27 0.63
CA ASN A 190 -9.47 -2.29 -0.37
C ASN A 190 -8.88 -1.95 -1.74
N VAL A 191 -8.91 -0.67 -2.14
CA VAL A 191 -8.23 -0.23 -3.38
C VAL A 191 -6.72 -0.49 -3.28
N ASN A 192 -6.11 -0.25 -2.13
CA ASN A 192 -4.68 -0.52 -1.93
C ASN A 192 -4.36 -2.02 -1.97
N ASP A 193 -5.18 -2.85 -1.33
CA ASP A 193 -5.06 -4.31 -1.38
C ASP A 193 -5.14 -4.78 -2.85
N TYR A 194 -6.06 -4.27 -3.66
CA TYR A 194 -6.15 -4.61 -5.09
C TYR A 194 -4.97 -4.11 -5.92
N LEU A 195 -4.45 -2.92 -5.61
CA LEU A 195 -3.27 -2.37 -6.29
C LEU A 195 -2.04 -3.24 -6.05
N THR A 196 -1.82 -3.66 -4.81
CA THR A 196 -0.61 -4.39 -4.41
C THR A 196 -0.69 -5.87 -4.75
N GLU A 197 -1.81 -6.52 -4.43
CA GLU A 197 -1.94 -7.98 -4.53
C GLU A 197 -2.32 -8.46 -5.94
N VAL A 198 -2.84 -7.57 -6.80
CA VAL A 198 -3.34 -7.96 -8.13
C VAL A 198 -2.73 -7.09 -9.23
N ILE A 199 -2.96 -5.78 -9.18
CA ILE A 199 -2.64 -4.88 -10.30
C ILE A 199 -1.12 -4.76 -10.49
N GLN A 200 -0.35 -4.71 -9.40
CA GLN A 200 1.12 -4.62 -9.46
C GLN A 200 1.74 -5.79 -10.23
N HIS A 201 1.21 -7.00 -10.05
CA HIS A 201 1.69 -8.18 -10.78
C HIS A 201 1.39 -8.10 -12.27
N LEU A 202 0.25 -7.53 -12.66
CA LEU A 202 -0.12 -7.33 -14.06
C LEU A 202 0.72 -6.25 -14.72
N MET A 203 1.02 -5.17 -14.00
CA MET A 203 1.91 -4.10 -14.47
C MET A 203 3.37 -4.56 -14.64
N ALA A 204 3.79 -5.62 -13.94
CA ALA A 204 5.12 -6.20 -14.05
C ALA A 204 5.30 -7.10 -15.29
N VAL A 205 4.23 -7.37 -16.06
CA VAL A 205 4.30 -8.18 -17.28
C VAL A 205 4.78 -7.31 -18.44
N ASP A 206 5.91 -7.69 -19.04
CA ASP A 206 6.49 -6.97 -20.18
C ASP A 206 5.48 -6.82 -21.33
N GLY A 207 5.23 -5.57 -21.73
CA GLY A 207 4.31 -5.25 -22.82
C GLY A 207 2.82 -5.30 -22.45
N ALA A 208 2.47 -5.49 -21.18
CA ALA A 208 1.09 -5.36 -20.73
C ALA A 208 0.66 -3.88 -20.67
N ASP A 209 -0.50 -3.60 -21.26
CA ASP A 209 -1.18 -2.31 -21.13
C ASP A 209 -2.29 -2.46 -20.09
N VAL A 210 -2.17 -1.73 -18.97
CA VAL A 210 -3.07 -1.84 -17.83
C VAL A 210 -3.87 -0.56 -17.69
N GLU A 211 -5.14 -0.61 -18.05
CA GLU A 211 -6.11 0.47 -17.86
C GLU A 211 -6.91 0.25 -16.57
N LEU A 212 -6.99 1.27 -15.72
CA LEU A 212 -7.80 1.25 -14.50
C LEU A 212 -8.95 2.26 -14.61
N THR A 213 -10.17 1.76 -14.47
CA THR A 213 -11.39 2.56 -14.50
C THR A 213 -12.11 2.45 -13.16
N LEU A 214 -12.44 3.60 -12.55
CA LEU A 214 -13.29 3.68 -11.36
C LEU A 214 -14.70 4.09 -11.77
N ASP A 215 -15.67 3.21 -11.51
CA ASP A 215 -17.10 3.50 -11.68
C ASP A 215 -17.74 3.76 -10.31
N VAL A 216 -18.57 4.81 -10.23
CA VAL A 216 -19.27 5.19 -9.00
C VAL A 216 -20.76 5.33 -9.32
N SER A 217 -21.56 4.41 -8.77
CA SER A 217 -23.02 4.45 -8.86
C SER A 217 -23.63 4.77 -7.50
N VAL A 218 -24.55 5.74 -7.48
CA VAL A 218 -25.30 6.13 -6.30
C VAL A 218 -26.78 5.96 -6.59
N ASN A 219 -27.48 5.17 -5.78
CA ASN A 219 -28.92 5.10 -5.80
C ASN A 219 -29.49 6.02 -4.71
N ALA A 220 -30.14 7.11 -5.11
CA ALA A 220 -30.75 8.09 -4.22
C ALA A 220 -32.25 8.22 -4.55
N PRO A 221 -33.12 7.38 -3.96
CA PRO A 221 -34.54 7.32 -4.34
C PRO A 221 -35.32 8.61 -4.02
N GLU A 222 -34.85 9.42 -3.07
CA GLU A 222 -35.43 10.72 -2.73
C GLU A 222 -34.79 11.89 -3.51
N GLY A 223 -33.89 11.57 -4.46
CA GLY A 223 -33.11 12.55 -5.21
C GLY A 223 -31.85 13.01 -4.48
N ILE A 224 -30.91 13.57 -5.24
CA ILE A 224 -29.68 14.18 -4.72
C ILE A 224 -29.92 15.69 -4.56
N PRO A 225 -29.65 16.29 -3.37
CA PRO A 225 -29.84 17.72 -3.17
C PRO A 225 -29.06 18.57 -4.18
N SER A 226 -29.65 19.68 -4.63
CA SER A 226 -29.04 20.57 -5.64
C SER A 226 -27.67 21.13 -5.21
N THR A 227 -27.48 21.35 -3.91
CA THR A 227 -26.19 21.74 -3.32
C THR A 227 -25.12 20.68 -3.49
N THR A 228 -25.47 19.39 -3.32
CA THR A 228 -24.59 18.25 -3.53
C THR A 228 -24.28 18.08 -5.01
N VAL A 229 -25.29 18.16 -5.90
CA VAL A 229 -25.10 18.09 -7.36
C VAL A 229 -24.10 19.15 -7.82
N ARG A 230 -24.25 20.40 -7.35
CA ARG A 230 -23.33 21.49 -7.68
C ARG A 230 -21.91 21.22 -7.18
N THR A 231 -21.78 20.83 -5.92
CA THR A 231 -20.48 20.53 -5.29
C THR A 231 -19.74 19.41 -6.03
N VAL A 232 -20.42 18.30 -6.30
CA VAL A 232 -19.83 17.16 -7.00
C VAL A 232 -19.45 17.52 -8.44
N SER A 233 -20.32 18.23 -9.16
CA SER A 233 -20.04 18.68 -10.53
C SER A 233 -18.81 19.61 -10.60
N GLU A 234 -18.66 20.52 -9.64
CA GLU A 234 -17.51 21.44 -9.56
C GLU A 234 -16.21 20.67 -9.24
N ASN A 235 -16.27 19.70 -8.34
CA ASN A 235 -15.14 18.82 -8.03
C ASN A 235 -14.74 17.96 -9.24
N CYS A 236 -15.69 17.35 -9.94
CA CYS A 236 -15.40 16.55 -11.14
C CYS A 236 -14.69 17.39 -12.22
N ARG A 237 -15.14 18.63 -12.45
CA ARG A 237 -14.48 19.56 -13.38
C ARG A 237 -13.07 19.93 -12.92
N THR A 238 -12.90 20.23 -11.64
CA THR A 238 -11.61 20.60 -11.04
C THR A 238 -10.60 19.45 -11.13
N LEU A 239 -11.06 18.22 -10.91
CA LEU A 239 -10.29 16.99 -11.00
C LEU A 239 -10.16 16.46 -12.44
N LYS A 240 -10.71 17.19 -13.44
CA LYS A 240 -10.68 16.84 -14.87
C LYS A 240 -11.29 15.47 -15.18
N ILE A 241 -12.28 15.05 -14.40
CA ILE A 241 -13.09 13.86 -14.68
C ILE A 241 -13.97 14.19 -15.88
N GLN A 242 -13.79 13.46 -16.97
CA GLN A 242 -14.48 13.75 -18.24
C GLN A 242 -15.86 13.08 -18.34
N ASN A 243 -16.00 11.90 -17.74
CA ASN A 243 -17.22 11.09 -17.82
C ASN A 243 -17.96 11.10 -16.48
N PHE A 244 -18.84 12.07 -16.27
CA PHE A 244 -19.72 12.15 -15.11
C PHE A 244 -21.06 12.79 -15.50
N GLY A 245 -22.14 12.46 -14.78
CA GLY A 245 -23.47 13.00 -15.03
C GLY A 245 -24.43 12.66 -13.90
N PHE A 246 -25.57 13.34 -13.88
CA PHE A 246 -26.71 13.04 -13.02
C PHE A 246 -27.88 12.72 -13.95
N GLU A 247 -28.55 11.60 -13.70
CA GLU A 247 -29.74 11.21 -14.46
C GLU A 247 -30.99 11.53 -13.62
N ASP A 248 -31.96 12.18 -14.26
CA ASP A 248 -33.30 12.27 -13.70
C ASP A 248 -34.05 10.97 -14.03
N ASN A 249 -34.85 10.50 -13.08
CA ASN A 249 -35.66 9.29 -13.22
C ASN A 249 -36.91 9.53 -14.07
#